data_AF-A0A1Y0M660-F1
#
_entry.id   AF-A0A1Y0M660-F1
#
_cell.length_a   1.000
_cell.length_b   1.000
_cell.length_c   1.000
_cell.angle_alpha   90.00
_cell.angle_beta   90.00
_cell.angle_gamma   90.00
#
_symmetry.space_group_name_H-M   'P 1'
#
loop_
_entity.id
_entity.type
_entity.pdbx_description
1 polymer ?
#
loop_
_entity_poly.entity_id
_entity_poly.type
_entity_poly.pdbx_seq_one_letter_code
_entity_poly.pdbx_strand_id
1 'polypeptide(L)'
;MTFNFFPLKEKTAKAISPKKQKQAKKRKSPIRPKTLFKLLKSFKVTQFRLEVDTGNCILNAKLFPVMALLNYYKQGFNVNFENRNKLVLQIQNRPIYIIKSFINS
;
A
#
# COMPACT_ATOMS: atom_id res chain seq x y z
N MET A 1 59.40 -45.29 -22.54
CA MET A 1 59.16 -43.85 -22.38
C MET A 1 57.84 -43.66 -21.67
N THR A 2 57.84 -43.11 -20.45
CA THR A 2 56.61 -42.82 -19.69
C THR A 2 56.28 -41.33 -19.85
N PHE A 3 55.18 -41.04 -20.54
CA PHE A 3 54.67 -39.68 -20.74
C PHE A 3 53.86 -39.29 -19.49
N ASN A 4 54.47 -38.53 -18.58
CA ASN A 4 53.77 -37.95 -17.43
C ASN A 4 53.17 -36.60 -17.83
N PHE A 5 51.91 -36.63 -18.28
CA PHE A 5 51.13 -35.44 -18.60
C PHE A 5 50.47 -34.91 -17.32
N PHE A 6 50.99 -33.81 -16.75
CA PHE A 6 50.39 -33.11 -15.61
C PHE A 6 49.93 -31.72 -16.05
N PRO A 7 48.74 -31.58 -16.68
CA PRO A 7 48.33 -30.32 -17.29
C PRO A 7 47.85 -29.27 -16.29
N LEU A 8 47.79 -29.56 -14.99
CA LEU A 8 47.23 -28.66 -13.99
C LEU A 8 48.03 -28.73 -12.67
N LYS A 9 49.22 -28.13 -12.64
CA LYS A 9 49.73 -27.57 -11.38
C LYS A 9 48.98 -26.26 -11.16
N GLU A 10 47.97 -26.31 -10.29
CA GLU A 10 47.30 -25.12 -9.82
C GLU A 10 48.36 -24.18 -9.22
N LYS A 11 48.61 -23.06 -9.89
CA LYS A 11 49.20 -21.90 -9.21
C LYS A 11 48.28 -21.65 -8.03
N THR A 12 48.82 -21.64 -6.81
CA THR A 12 48.14 -21.17 -5.60
C THR A 12 47.81 -19.69 -5.78
N ALA A 13 46.81 -19.40 -6.61
CA ALA A 13 46.10 -18.16 -6.60
C ALA A 13 45.39 -18.15 -5.25
N LYS A 14 45.97 -17.40 -4.31
CA LYS A 14 45.35 -17.08 -3.02
C LYS A 14 43.85 -16.93 -3.28
N ALA A 15 43.05 -17.77 -2.63
CA ALA A 15 41.61 -17.66 -2.70
C ALA A 15 41.27 -16.20 -2.39
N ILE A 16 40.91 -15.44 -3.42
CA ILE A 16 40.25 -14.16 -3.24
C ILE A 16 38.90 -14.58 -2.70
N SER A 17 38.84 -14.76 -1.37
CA SER A 17 37.59 -14.88 -0.67
C SER A 17 36.74 -13.75 -1.22
N PRO A 18 35.54 -14.02 -1.76
CA PRO A 18 34.68 -12.94 -2.19
C PRO A 18 34.51 -12.08 -0.95
N LYS A 19 35.15 -10.90 -0.93
CA LYS A 19 34.86 -9.88 0.07
C LYS A 19 33.36 -9.75 -0.05
N LYS A 20 32.62 -10.27 0.94
CA LYS A 20 31.20 -9.98 1.11
C LYS A 20 31.17 -8.46 1.15
N GLN A 21 30.91 -7.84 0.00
CA GLN A 21 30.52 -6.45 -0.05
C GLN A 21 29.31 -6.45 0.87
N LYS A 22 29.48 -5.90 2.08
CA LYS A 22 28.36 -5.59 2.95
C LYS A 22 27.51 -4.69 2.07
N GLN A 23 26.48 -5.25 1.45
CA GLN A 23 25.54 -4.47 0.65
C GLN A 23 25.06 -3.41 1.62
N ALA A 24 25.52 -2.18 1.45
CA ALA A 24 25.06 -1.06 2.25
C ALA A 24 23.55 -1.13 2.14
N LYS A 25 22.86 -1.36 3.28
CA LYS A 25 21.40 -1.46 3.29
C LYS A 25 20.89 -0.22 2.56
N LYS A 26 20.40 -0.37 1.33
CA LYS A 26 19.89 0.73 0.54
C LYS A 26 18.83 1.38 1.41
N ARG A 27 19.10 2.57 1.91
CA ARG A 27 18.12 3.34 2.69
C ARG A 27 16.94 3.50 1.76
N LYS A 28 15.78 2.95 2.14
CA LYS A 28 14.55 3.14 1.37
C LYS A 28 14.32 4.64 1.32
N SER A 29 14.39 5.23 0.13
CA SER A 29 14.08 6.64 -0.04
C SER A 29 12.64 6.85 0.40
N PRO A 30 12.34 7.94 1.15
CA PRO A 30 10.97 8.23 1.54
C PRO A 30 10.14 8.43 0.27
N ILE A 31 8.93 7.88 0.29
CA ILE A 31 7.96 8.09 -0.79
C ILE A 31 7.60 9.56 -0.79
N ARG A 32 7.74 10.23 -1.95
CA ARG A 32 7.35 11.64 -2.07
C ARG A 32 5.84 11.78 -1.83
N PRO A 33 5.37 12.84 -1.16
CA PRO A 33 3.94 13.03 -0.89
C PRO A 33 3.11 13.04 -2.18
N LYS A 34 3.65 13.61 -3.26
CA LYS A 34 3.03 13.59 -4.59
C LYS A 34 2.81 12.16 -5.12
N THR A 35 3.77 11.26 -4.92
CA THR A 35 3.66 9.83 -5.26
C THR A 35 2.57 9.16 -4.42
N LEU A 36 2.52 9.45 -3.13
CA LEU A 36 1.49 8.93 -2.23
C LEU A 36 0.07 9.36 -2.67
N PHE A 37 -0.12 10.64 -3.00
CA PHE A 37 -1.40 11.13 -3.52
C PHE A 37 -1.80 10.48 -4.86
N LYS A 38 -0.85 10.28 -5.78
CA LYS A 38 -1.11 9.57 -7.05
C LYS A 38 -1.46 8.10 -6.81
N LEU A 39 -0.78 7.44 -5.87
CA LEU A 39 -1.07 6.07 -5.48
C LEU A 39 -2.48 5.95 -4.92
N LEU A 40 -2.87 6.81 -3.97
CA LEU A 40 -4.22 6.81 -3.39
C LEU A 40 -5.29 7.03 -4.47
N LYS A 41 -5.06 7.96 -5.41
CA LYS A 41 -5.96 8.19 -6.55
C LYS A 41 -6.07 7.00 -7.52
N SER A 42 -5.11 6.06 -7.53
CA SER A 42 -5.19 4.87 -8.40
C SER A 42 -6.28 3.89 -7.98
N PHE A 43 -6.67 3.93 -6.70
CA PHE A 43 -7.73 3.09 -6.16
C PHE A 43 -9.09 3.72 -6.46
N LYS A 44 -9.98 2.96 -7.10
CA LYS A 44 -11.37 3.35 -7.35
C LYS A 44 -12.25 2.80 -6.25
N VAL A 45 -12.99 3.66 -5.57
CA VAL A 45 -14.04 3.23 -4.63
C VAL A 45 -15.27 2.82 -5.44
N THR A 46 -15.67 1.55 -5.35
CA THR A 46 -16.84 1.00 -6.06
C THR A 46 -18.10 1.01 -5.19
N GLN A 47 -17.95 0.87 -3.88
CA GLN A 47 -19.04 0.96 -2.92
C GLN A 47 -18.56 1.65 -1.65
N PHE A 48 -19.37 2.57 -1.14
CA PHE A 48 -19.18 3.20 0.15
C PHE A 48 -20.51 3.23 0.90
N ARG A 49 -20.55 2.65 2.11
CA ARG A 49 -21.67 2.78 3.04
C ARG A 49 -21.15 2.91 4.46
N LEU A 50 -21.55 3.95 5.15
CA LEU A 50 -21.22 4.24 6.53
C LEU A 50 -22.52 4.36 7.33
N GLU A 51 -22.67 3.54 8.36
CA GLU A 51 -23.72 3.63 9.36
C GLU A 51 -23.05 3.99 10.69
N VAL A 52 -23.43 5.13 11.25
CA VAL A 52 -22.86 5.65 12.51
C VAL A 52 -23.90 5.59 13.61
N ASP A 53 -23.47 5.17 14.79
CA ASP A 53 -24.23 5.27 16.03
C ASP A 53 -23.26 5.61 17.17
N THR A 54 -23.57 6.66 17.93
CA THR A 54 -22.76 7.14 19.05
C THR A 54 -23.16 6.55 20.41
N GLY A 55 -24.18 5.69 20.44
CA GLY A 55 -24.79 5.17 21.66
C GLY A 55 -25.69 6.19 22.40
N ASN A 56 -25.79 7.41 21.89
CA ASN A 56 -26.62 8.48 22.45
C ASN A 56 -27.63 8.97 21.42
N CYS A 57 -28.92 8.84 21.76
CA CYS A 57 -30.02 9.21 20.86
C CYS A 57 -30.02 10.70 20.47
N ILE A 58 -29.65 11.60 21.39
CA ILE A 58 -29.60 13.05 21.12
C ILE A 58 -28.45 13.36 20.16
N LEU A 59 -27.28 12.72 20.33
CA LEU A 59 -26.14 12.90 19.43
C LEU A 59 -26.43 12.32 18.04
N ASN A 60 -27.04 11.14 17.96
CA ASN A 60 -27.44 10.54 16.68
C ASN A 60 -28.46 11.44 15.95
N ALA A 61 -29.46 11.98 16.66
CA ALA A 61 -30.41 12.93 16.08
C ALA A 61 -29.71 14.19 15.52
N LYS A 62 -28.69 14.71 16.22
CA LYS A 62 -27.87 15.85 15.73
C LYS A 62 -27.02 15.51 14.51
N LEU A 63 -26.70 14.23 14.29
CA LEU A 63 -25.95 13.79 13.10
C LEU A 63 -26.83 13.74 11.84
N PHE A 64 -28.16 13.67 11.96
CA PHE A 64 -29.05 13.60 10.79
C PHE A 64 -28.86 14.73 9.77
N PRO A 65 -28.86 16.03 10.17
CA PRO A 65 -28.61 17.12 9.25
C PRO A 65 -27.25 17.01 8.53
N VAL A 66 -26.22 16.55 9.26
CA VAL A 66 -24.87 16.35 8.71
C VAL A 66 -24.86 15.21 7.70
N MET A 67 -25.49 14.08 8.02
CA MET A 67 -25.58 12.95 7.09
C MET A 67 -26.47 13.26 5.88
N ALA A 68 -27.53 14.04 6.06
CA ALA A 68 -28.36 14.52 4.95
C ALA A 68 -27.54 15.40 3.99
N LEU A 69 -26.74 16.33 4.54
CA LEU A 69 -25.85 17.17 3.74
C LEU A 69 -24.78 16.33 3.02
N LEU A 70 -24.17 15.36 3.69
CA LEU A 70 -23.19 14.47 3.06
C LEU A 70 -23.83 13.65 1.93
N ASN A 71 -25.03 13.10 2.15
CA ASN A 71 -25.79 12.35 1.16
C ASN A 71 -26.21 13.17 -0.06
N TYR A 72 -26.43 14.48 0.10
CA TYR A 72 -26.69 15.38 -1.03
C TYR A 72 -25.52 15.39 -2.03
N TYR A 73 -24.27 15.38 -1.55
CA TYR A 73 -23.09 15.35 -2.41
C TYR A 73 -22.67 13.93 -2.79
N LYS A 74 -22.74 12.98 -1.86
CA LYS A 74 -22.31 11.59 -2.01
C LYS A 74 -23.17 10.68 -1.15
N GLN A 75 -23.90 9.79 -1.79
CA GLN A 75 -24.72 8.81 -1.08
C GLN A 75 -23.88 7.84 -0.25
N GLY A 76 -24.53 7.20 0.73
CA GLY A 76 -23.95 6.11 1.52
C GLY A 76 -23.69 6.46 2.97
N PHE A 77 -24.19 7.58 3.49
CA PHE A 77 -24.09 7.91 4.91
C PHE A 77 -25.43 7.66 5.60
N ASN A 78 -25.41 7.05 6.78
CA ASN A 78 -26.62 6.79 7.55
C ASN A 78 -26.32 6.91 9.05
N VAL A 79 -27.32 7.33 9.81
CA VAL A 79 -27.31 7.29 11.28
C VAL A 79 -28.33 6.25 11.72
N ASN A 80 -27.98 5.43 12.68
CA ASN A 80 -28.93 4.50 13.30
C ASN A 80 -29.04 4.75 14.82
N PHE A 81 -29.95 4.02 15.47
CA PHE A 81 -30.19 4.06 16.91
C PHE A 81 -30.14 2.65 17.51
N GLU A 82 -29.44 1.75 16.83
CA GLU A 82 -29.37 0.33 17.15
C GLU A 82 -28.07 -0.04 17.89
N ASN A 83 -27.30 0.98 18.29
CA ASN A 83 -25.97 0.88 18.87
C ASN A 83 -24.99 0.11 17.97
N ARG A 84 -25.08 0.33 16.64
CA ARG A 84 -24.23 -0.33 15.65
C ARG A 84 -23.48 0.65 14.78
N ASN A 85 -22.19 0.39 14.58
CA ASN A 85 -21.36 1.10 13.62
C ASN A 85 -20.95 0.13 12.50
N LYS A 86 -21.19 0.51 11.24
CA LYS A 86 -20.86 -0.32 10.08
C LYS A 86 -20.22 0.51 8.99
N LEU A 87 -19.10 0.03 8.45
CA LEU A 87 -18.45 0.60 7.28
C LEU A 87 -18.28 -0.47 6.21
N VAL A 88 -18.88 -0.25 5.05
CA VAL A 88 -18.64 -1.01 3.83
C VAL A 88 -17.85 -0.13 2.89
N LEU A 89 -16.62 -0.53 2.61
CA LEU A 89 -15.74 0.14 1.67
C LEU A 89 -15.21 -0.91 0.68
N GLN A 90 -15.73 -0.86 -0.54
CA GLN A 90 -15.21 -1.68 -1.63
C GLN A 90 -14.32 -0.83 -2.52
N ILE A 91 -13.12 -1.35 -2.74
CA ILE A 91 -12.09 -0.67 -3.51
C ILE A 91 -11.62 -1.63 -4.60
N GLN A 92 -11.54 -1.11 -5.82
CA GLN A 92 -10.98 -1.79 -6.97
C GLN A 92 -9.73 -1.05 -7.44
N ASN A 93 -8.73 -1.79 -7.90
CA ASN A 93 -7.57 -1.23 -8.57
C ASN A 93 -7.11 -2.14 -9.72
N ARG A 94 -6.48 -1.56 -10.75
CA ARG A 94 -5.73 -2.29 -11.75
C ARG A 94 -4.24 -2.15 -11.43
N PRO A 95 -3.46 -3.24 -11.30
CA PRO A 95 -2.04 -3.16 -10.93
C PRO A 95 -1.22 -2.17 -11.77
N ILE A 96 -1.57 -2.02 -13.05
CA ILE A 96 -0.95 -1.05 -13.96
C ILE A 96 -1.04 0.42 -13.47
N TYR A 97 -2.12 0.81 -12.77
CA TYR A 97 -2.27 2.17 -12.24
C TYR A 97 -1.42 2.42 -11.00
N ILE A 98 -1.20 1.40 -10.18
CA ILE A 98 -0.25 1.46 -9.05
C ILE A 98 1.15 1.70 -9.60
N ILE A 99 1.59 0.89 -10.58
CA ILE A 99 2.91 1.03 -11.20
C ILE A 99 3.07 2.41 -11.84
N LYS A 100 2.06 2.88 -12.58
CA LYS A 100 2.05 4.23 -13.18
C LYS A 100 2.24 5.34 -12.15
N SER A 101 1.74 5.17 -10.92
CA SER A 101 1.89 6.17 -9.85
C SER A 101 3.35 6.38 -9.45
N PHE A 102 4.20 5.35 -9.52
CA PHE A 102 5.63 5.44 -9.20
C PHE A 102 6.48 5.91 -10.38
N ILE A 103 6.12 5.52 -11.61
CA ILE A 103 6.88 5.90 -12.82
C ILE A 103 6.64 7.36 -13.19
N ASN A 104 5.38 7.80 -13.18
CA ASN A 104 5.02 9.18 -13.53
C ASN A 104 4.93 10.07 -12.29
N SER A 105 5.85 9.95 -11.33
CA SER A 105 5.80 10.66 -10.04
C SER A 105 6.24 12.12 -10.12
#